data_AF-A0A448XDN9-F1
#
_entry.id   AF-A0A448XDN9-F1
#
_cell.length_a   1.000
_cell.length_b   1.000
_cell.length_c   1.000
_cell.angle_alpha   90.00
_cell.angle_beta   90.00
_cell.angle_gamma   90.00
#
_symmetry.space_group_name_H-M   'P 1'
#
loop_
_entity.id
_entity.type
_entity.pdbx_description
1 polymer ?
#
loop_
_entity_poly.entity_id
_entity_poly.type
_entity_poly.pdbx_seq_one_letter_code
_entity_poly.pdbx_strand_id
1 'polypeptide(L)'
;MQVLCYNYWQSNLQACLDDPKVMQIDVDKCWRLDFTGRPLSEYNVVDNYMTCVGYWMEDTKSFLITYDKEDPVTYNFRCWVYKRLSFHNYVMSRGRGNKCDKIQTAESSMPDEGASLLLEMTDDELQFDVCPQSWDEGKNPYATPAVLNVYAIGSLLRHPSMNWFTFLLLHLFFMYLTSKCFIF
;
A
#
# COMPACT_ATOMS: atom_id res chain seq x y z
N MET A 1 -17.61 30.50 12.73
CA MET A 1 -17.96 29.38 13.62
C MET A 1 -16.67 28.59 13.82
N GLN A 2 -16.07 28.63 15.02
CA GLN A 2 -14.79 27.98 15.28
C GLN A 2 -15.06 26.51 15.61
N VAL A 3 -14.53 25.57 14.84
CA VAL A 3 -14.48 24.17 15.28
C VAL A 3 -13.43 24.13 16.38
N LEU A 4 -13.90 24.01 17.61
CA LEU A 4 -13.02 23.97 18.77
C LEU A 4 -12.60 22.52 18.99
N CYS A 5 -11.35 22.23 18.64
CA CYS A 5 -10.68 20.94 18.85
C CYS A 5 -10.39 20.73 20.35
N TYR A 6 -11.42 20.61 21.19
CA TYR A 6 -11.21 20.49 22.62
C TYR A 6 -10.97 19.06 23.09
N ASN A 7 -11.40 18.03 22.34
CA ASN A 7 -11.35 16.64 22.83
C ASN A 7 -11.28 15.54 21.74
N TYR A 8 -11.08 15.88 20.47
CA TYR A 8 -10.98 14.90 19.38
C TYR A 8 -9.69 15.13 18.62
N TRP A 9 -8.61 14.55 19.13
CA TRP A 9 -7.34 14.45 18.41
C TRP A 9 -7.51 13.35 17.37
N GLN A 10 -7.30 13.70 16.12
CA GLN A 10 -7.32 12.74 15.02
C GLN A 10 -5.93 12.73 14.41
N SER A 11 -5.25 11.61 14.61
CA SER A 11 -4.00 11.31 13.95
C SER A 11 -4.27 11.01 12.47
N ASN A 12 -3.63 11.79 11.60
CA ASN A 12 -3.74 11.63 10.16
C ASN A 12 -2.48 10.96 9.61
N LEU A 13 -2.68 9.97 8.76
CA LEU A 13 -1.63 9.42 7.92
C LEU A 13 -1.83 9.95 6.50
N GLN A 14 -0.85 10.69 6.01
CA GLN A 14 -0.82 11.12 4.61
C GLN A 14 0.29 10.38 3.87
N ALA A 15 -0.09 9.67 2.80
CA ALA A 15 0.82 9.02 1.87
C ALA A 15 0.84 9.78 0.53
N CYS A 16 1.84 9.52 -0.31
CA CYS A 16 2.01 10.13 -1.64
C CYS A 16 2.16 11.66 -1.66
N LEU A 17 3.21 12.14 -1.02
CA LEU A 17 3.63 13.53 -1.15
C LEU A 17 4.46 13.67 -2.42
N ASP A 18 5.58 14.39 -2.36
CA ASP A 18 6.55 14.43 -3.45
C ASP A 18 7.25 13.08 -3.69
N ASP A 19 7.30 12.21 -2.66
CA ASP A 19 7.89 10.86 -2.73
C ASP A 19 6.87 9.82 -2.20
N PRO A 20 6.54 8.77 -2.96
CA PRO A 20 5.63 7.70 -2.52
C PRO A 20 6.18 6.88 -1.33
N LYS A 21 7.46 7.01 -0.99
CA LYS A 21 8.08 6.33 0.15
C LYS A 21 7.98 7.11 1.46
N VAL A 22 7.53 8.36 1.43
CA VAL A 22 7.42 9.20 2.61
C VAL A 22 5.98 9.23 3.10
N MET A 23 5.80 9.04 4.40
CA MET A 23 4.53 9.21 5.07
C MET A 23 4.65 10.33 6.09
N GLN A 24 3.64 11.19 6.14
CA GLN A 24 3.50 12.24 7.14
C GLN A 24 2.54 11.78 8.21
N ILE A 25 2.95 11.99 9.46
CA ILE A 25 2.12 11.77 10.63
C ILE A 25 1.88 13.14 11.28
N ASP A 26 0.62 13.49 11.38
CA ASP A 26 0.13 14.64 12.13
C ASP A 26 -0.69 14.09 13.29
N VAL A 27 -0.21 14.29 14.52
CA VAL A 27 -0.88 13.80 15.74
C VAL A 27 -2.10 14.67 16.06
N ASP A 28 -1.98 15.98 15.81
CA ASP A 28 -2.96 17.00 16.19
C ASP A 28 -3.47 17.78 14.97
N LYS A 29 -4.21 17.10 14.08
CA LYS A 29 -4.87 17.76 12.94
C LYS A 29 -6.04 18.64 13.40
N CYS A 30 -5.79 19.93 13.66
CA CYS A 30 -6.85 20.90 13.99
C CYS A 30 -7.16 21.88 12.84
N TRP A 31 -8.41 21.88 12.38
CA TRP A 31 -8.90 22.80 11.36
C TRP A 31 -9.59 24.01 12.01
N ARG A 32 -9.08 25.22 11.80
CA ARG A 32 -9.88 26.43 12.01
C ARG A 32 -10.64 26.76 10.73
N LEU A 33 -11.92 27.08 10.83
CA LEU A 33 -12.71 27.54 9.68
C LEU A 33 -12.73 29.07 9.65
N ASP A 34 -12.64 29.66 8.46
CA ASP A 34 -12.91 31.07 8.23
C ASP A 34 -14.41 31.39 8.38
N PHE A 35 -14.79 32.65 8.23
CA PHE A 35 -16.18 33.08 8.30
C PHE A 35 -17.05 32.56 7.13
N THR A 36 -16.43 32.03 6.07
CA THR A 36 -17.09 31.40 4.92
C THR A 36 -17.17 29.87 5.02
N GLY A 37 -16.64 29.28 6.11
CA GLY A 37 -16.58 27.83 6.31
C GLY A 37 -15.42 27.12 5.60
N ARG A 38 -14.44 27.85 5.07
CA ARG A 38 -13.22 27.28 4.47
C ARG A 38 -12.14 27.07 5.54
N PRO A 39 -11.33 26.00 5.46
CA PRO A 39 -10.24 25.78 6.40
C PRO A 39 -9.14 26.86 6.24
N LEU A 40 -8.69 27.42 7.37
CA LEU A 40 -7.50 28.26 7.52
C LEU A 40 -6.35 27.36 7.96
N SER A 41 -5.36 27.14 7.08
CA SER A 41 -4.26 26.16 7.31
C SER A 41 -3.04 26.72 8.05
N GLU A 42 -3.12 27.92 8.64
CA GLU A 42 -1.95 28.66 9.14
C GLU A 42 -1.21 27.96 10.31
N TYR A 43 -1.81 26.94 10.94
CA TYR A 43 -1.24 26.27 12.12
C TYR A 43 -1.16 24.74 11.99
N ASN A 44 -1.40 24.16 10.81
CA ASN A 44 -1.14 22.73 10.60
C ASN A 44 0.31 22.54 10.15
N VAL A 45 1.18 22.19 11.10
CA VAL A 45 2.56 21.80 10.85
C VAL A 45 2.67 20.32 11.14
N VAL A 46 3.22 19.57 10.20
CA VAL A 46 3.41 18.12 10.33
C VAL A 46 4.38 17.82 11.48
N ASP A 47 3.99 16.92 12.39
CA ASP A 47 4.80 16.54 13.55
C ASP A 47 5.96 15.61 13.20
N ASN A 48 5.75 14.65 12.30
CA ASN A 48 6.80 13.70 11.93
C ASN A 48 6.73 13.27 10.46
N TYR A 49 7.91 13.12 9.85
CA TYR A 49 8.12 12.54 8.53
C TYR A 49 8.84 11.20 8.68
N MET A 50 8.15 10.11 8.32
CA MET A 50 8.78 8.79 8.28
C MET A 50 8.95 8.32 6.85
N THR A 51 10.16 7.90 6.52
CA THR A 51 10.45 7.30 5.21
C THR A 51 10.36 5.79 5.33
N CYS A 52 9.49 5.15 4.56
CA CYS A 52 9.41 3.71 4.43
C CYS A 52 10.64 3.19 3.68
N VAL A 53 11.43 2.34 4.34
CA VAL A 53 12.63 1.72 3.75
C VAL A 53 12.36 0.30 3.29
N GLY A 54 11.47 -0.40 4.00
CA GLY A 54 11.08 -1.74 3.63
C GLY A 54 9.94 -2.24 4.50
N TYR A 55 9.28 -3.27 4.01
CA TYR A 55 8.23 -3.98 4.71
C TYR A 55 8.50 -5.48 4.61
N TRP A 56 8.05 -6.23 5.60
CA TRP A 56 8.18 -7.67 5.63
C TRP A 56 6.95 -8.27 6.31
N MET A 57 6.50 -9.43 5.84
CA MET A 57 5.41 -10.17 6.47
C MET A 57 5.96 -11.51 6.92
N GLU A 58 5.79 -11.81 8.22
CA GLU A 58 6.13 -13.11 8.79
C GLU A 58 4.91 -13.65 9.52
N ASP A 59 4.48 -14.86 9.14
CA ASP A 59 3.30 -15.53 9.67
C ASP A 59 2.03 -14.66 9.61
N THR A 60 1.61 -14.14 10.76
CA THR A 60 0.42 -13.28 10.95
C THR A 60 0.76 -11.84 11.28
N LYS A 61 2.06 -11.49 11.29
CA LYS A 61 2.57 -10.16 11.64
C LYS A 61 3.09 -9.44 10.41
N SER A 62 2.74 -8.16 10.31
CA SER A 62 3.27 -7.27 9.28
C SER A 62 4.24 -6.30 9.93
N PHE A 63 5.45 -6.24 9.39
CA PHE A 63 6.53 -5.40 9.86
C PHE A 63 6.80 -4.28 8.85
N LEU A 64 7.04 -3.10 9.38
CA LEU A 64 7.39 -1.91 8.62
C LEU A 64 8.69 -1.34 9.19
N ILE A 65 9.68 -1.12 8.33
CA ILE A 65 10.94 -0.50 8.69
C ILE A 65 10.93 0.93 8.16
N THR A 66 11.04 1.88 9.08
CA THR A 66 11.08 3.30 8.73
C THR A 66 12.45 3.88 9.06
N TYR A 67 12.81 4.91 8.30
CA TYR A 67 13.93 5.78 8.58
C TYR A 67 13.40 7.17 8.92
N ASP A 68 13.82 7.67 10.07
CA ASP A 68 13.50 9.02 10.55
C ASP A 68 14.81 9.75 10.82
N LYS A 69 15.02 10.87 10.13
CA LYS A 69 16.26 11.64 10.20
C LYS A 69 16.47 12.29 11.56
N GLU A 70 15.39 12.59 12.27
CA GLU A 70 15.40 13.31 13.55
C GLU A 70 15.39 12.36 14.76
N ASP A 71 15.35 11.05 14.52
CA ASP A 71 15.31 10.05 15.58
C ASP A 71 16.65 9.96 16.34
N PRO A 72 16.65 10.06 17.69
CA PRO A 72 17.86 9.95 18.48
C PRO A 72 18.43 8.51 18.59
N VAL A 73 17.71 7.48 18.12
CA VAL A 73 18.21 6.10 18.19
C VAL A 73 19.27 5.81 17.13
N THR A 74 20.28 5.04 17.54
CA THR A 74 21.43 4.70 16.70
C THR A 74 20.98 4.13 15.36
N TYR A 75 21.51 4.72 14.29
CA TYR A 75 21.21 4.42 12.88
C TYR A 75 19.86 4.94 12.34
N ASN A 76 19.07 5.69 13.11
CA ASN A 76 17.86 6.37 12.62
C ASN A 76 16.77 5.44 12.05
N PHE A 77 16.88 4.13 12.30
CA PHE A 77 15.92 3.13 11.85
C PHE A 77 15.01 2.68 12.98
N ARG A 78 13.72 2.55 12.66
CA ARG A 78 12.71 2.00 13.55
C ARG A 78 12.01 0.83 12.92
N CYS A 79 11.73 -0.15 13.76
CA CYS A 79 10.89 -1.28 13.41
C CYS A 79 9.50 -1.06 13.99
N TRP A 80 8.49 -1.30 13.16
CA TRP A 80 7.10 -1.20 13.51
C TRP A 80 6.39 -2.50 13.21
N VAL A 81 5.46 -2.89 14.08
CA VAL A 81 4.49 -3.93 13.80
C VAL A 81 3.18 -3.24 13.54
N TYR A 82 2.58 -3.42 12.37
CA TYR A 82 1.35 -2.73 12.00
C TYR A 82 0.25 -3.72 11.60
N LYS A 83 -1.00 -3.26 11.75
CA LYS A 83 -2.20 -4.00 11.39
C LYS A 83 -3.25 -3.01 10.91
N ARG A 84 -3.93 -3.36 9.82
CA ARG A 84 -5.09 -2.62 9.34
C ARG A 84 -6.33 -3.10 10.10
N LEU A 85 -7.02 -2.21 10.79
CA LEU A 85 -8.25 -2.51 11.56
C LEU A 85 -9.51 -2.36 10.70
N SER A 86 -9.51 -1.41 9.77
CA SER A 86 -10.66 -1.13 8.87
C SER A 86 -10.16 -0.56 7.55
N PHE A 87 -11.06 -0.12 6.67
CA PHE A 87 -10.65 0.49 5.39
C PHE A 87 -9.74 1.70 5.57
N HIS A 88 -9.96 2.53 6.60
CA HIS A 88 -9.16 3.73 6.82
C HIS A 88 -8.37 3.71 8.14
N ASN A 89 -8.56 2.69 8.99
CA ASN A 89 -7.94 2.68 10.32
C ASN A 89 -6.77 1.72 10.36
N TYR A 90 -5.64 2.23 10.86
CA TYR A 90 -4.40 1.50 11.04
C TYR A 90 -3.95 1.60 12.49
N VAL A 91 -3.42 0.51 13.00
CA VAL A 91 -2.76 0.48 14.31
C VAL A 91 -1.33 -0.01 14.11
N MET A 92 -0.37 0.69 14.70
CA MET A 92 1.04 0.33 14.62
C MET A 92 1.76 0.55 15.94
N SER A 93 2.60 -0.42 16.28
CA SER A 93 3.41 -0.44 17.47
C SER A 93 4.89 -0.28 17.11
N ARG A 94 5.59 0.66 17.76
CA ARG A 94 7.02 0.88 17.58
C ARG A 94 7.83 0.00 18.51
N GLY A 95 8.81 -0.72 17.98
CA GLY A 95 9.78 -1.43 18.79
C GLY A 95 10.63 -0.49 19.63
N ARG A 96 11.22 -0.98 20.73
CA ARG A 96 12.06 -0.17 21.63
C ARG A 96 13.31 0.40 20.96
N GLY A 97 13.86 -0.31 19.97
CA GLY A 97 15.06 0.08 19.24
C GLY A 97 14.87 0.00 17.73
N ASN A 98 15.93 -0.42 17.04
CA ASN A 98 15.95 -0.66 15.59
C ASN A 98 15.39 -2.05 15.19
N LYS A 99 14.95 -2.85 16.16
CA LYS A 99 14.35 -4.18 15.95
C LYS A 99 13.04 -4.30 16.70
N CYS A 100 12.09 -5.01 16.12
CA CYS A 100 10.85 -5.40 16.79
C CYS A 100 11.12 -6.62 17.67
N ASP A 101 10.44 -6.68 18.82
CA ASP A 101 10.49 -7.87 19.67
C ASP A 101 9.59 -8.98 19.10
N LYS A 102 9.90 -10.23 19.40
CA LYS A 102 9.09 -11.38 18.99
C LYS A 102 7.72 -11.37 19.66
N ILE A 103 7.66 -10.91 20.90
CA ILE A 103 6.40 -10.82 21.66
C ILE A 103 5.53 -9.62 21.24
N GLN A 104 6.14 -8.61 20.61
CA GLN A 104 5.45 -7.38 20.22
C GLN A 104 4.31 -7.65 19.24
N THR A 105 3.19 -6.98 19.44
CA THR A 105 2.03 -6.99 18.54
C THR A 105 1.74 -5.59 18.03
N ALA A 106 0.86 -5.46 17.03
CA ALA A 106 0.47 -4.15 16.50
C ALA A 106 -0.23 -3.26 17.53
N GLU A 107 -0.82 -3.86 18.57
CA GLU A 107 -1.56 -3.17 19.65
C GLU A 107 -0.67 -2.96 20.90
N SER A 108 0.58 -3.43 20.89
CA SER A 108 1.49 -3.29 22.02
C SER A 108 1.93 -1.85 22.22
N SER A 109 1.90 -1.37 23.45
CA SER A 109 2.25 0.01 23.82
C SER A 109 3.36 0.11 24.87
N MET A 110 3.57 -0.97 25.63
CA MET A 110 4.42 -0.93 26.82
C MET A 110 5.81 -1.54 26.57
N PRO A 111 6.86 -1.07 27.30
CA PRO A 111 8.20 -1.64 27.23
C PRO A 111 8.28 -3.14 27.56
N ASP A 112 7.42 -3.62 28.44
CA ASP A 112 7.37 -5.03 28.86
C ASP A 112 6.86 -5.94 27.72
N GLU A 113 6.16 -5.37 26.76
CA GLU A 113 5.68 -6.05 25.55
C GLU A 113 6.66 -5.88 24.36
N GLY A 114 7.82 -5.28 24.60
CA GLY A 114 8.82 -4.97 23.57
C GLY A 114 8.50 -3.72 22.73
N ALA A 115 7.44 -2.99 23.07
CA ALA A 115 7.02 -1.77 22.41
C ALA A 115 7.48 -0.50 23.13
N SER A 116 7.53 0.62 22.43
CA SER A 116 7.82 1.94 23.01
C SER A 116 6.72 2.98 22.75
N LEU A 117 5.88 2.74 21.75
CA LEU A 117 4.84 3.65 21.30
C LEU A 117 3.78 2.84 20.56
N LEU A 118 2.53 3.19 20.77
CA LEU A 118 1.39 2.73 19.99
C LEU A 118 0.81 3.93 19.26
N LEU A 119 0.57 3.78 17.97
CA LEU A 119 -0.12 4.74 17.14
C LEU A 119 -1.38 4.10 16.58
N GLU A 120 -2.50 4.73 16.84
CA GLU A 120 -3.76 4.50 16.14
C GLU A 120 -3.93 5.66 15.18
N MET A 121 -4.21 5.40 13.90
CA MET A 121 -4.25 6.40 12.85
C MET A 121 -5.42 6.17 11.91
N THR A 122 -5.96 7.26 11.38
CA THR A 122 -6.98 7.24 10.34
C THR A 122 -6.45 7.89 9.07
N ASP A 123 -6.54 7.13 7.98
CA ASP A 123 -6.17 7.51 6.63
C ASP A 123 -7.26 8.35 5.98
N ASP A 124 -6.85 9.39 5.26
CA ASP A 124 -7.72 10.41 4.65
C ASP A 124 -7.65 10.34 3.12
N GLU A 125 -7.85 9.13 2.61
CA GLU A 125 -7.82 8.78 1.18
C GLU A 125 -8.66 9.74 0.33
N LEU A 126 -9.84 10.17 0.80
CA LEU A 126 -10.76 11.04 0.04
C LEU A 126 -10.18 12.45 -0.22
N GLN A 127 -9.29 12.96 0.64
CA GLN A 127 -8.68 14.27 0.46
C GLN A 127 -7.42 14.21 -0.43
N PHE A 128 -6.81 13.02 -0.57
CA PHE A 128 -5.52 12.82 -1.26
C PHE A 128 -5.55 11.78 -2.40
N ASP A 129 -6.74 11.38 -2.88
CA ASP A 129 -7.05 10.38 -3.94
C ASP A 129 -6.43 10.66 -5.34
N VAL A 130 -5.53 11.64 -5.45
CA VAL A 130 -4.80 11.97 -6.68
C VAL A 130 -3.58 11.06 -6.88
N CYS A 131 -3.24 10.21 -5.90
CA CYS A 131 -2.15 9.25 -6.02
C CYS A 131 -2.66 7.79 -6.13
N PRO A 132 -2.48 7.12 -7.27
CA PRO A 132 -2.62 5.67 -7.30
C PRO A 132 -1.47 5.05 -6.50
N GLN A 133 -1.79 4.43 -5.37
CA GLN A 133 -0.85 3.62 -4.58
C GLN A 133 -0.29 2.50 -5.49
N SER A 134 0.97 2.65 -5.93
CA SER A 134 1.62 1.63 -6.73
C SER A 134 2.15 0.54 -5.82
N TRP A 135 1.64 -0.68 -5.99
CA TRP A 135 2.17 -1.86 -5.31
C TRP A 135 3.61 -2.14 -5.80
N ASP A 136 4.59 -1.91 -4.94
CA ASP A 136 5.98 -2.31 -5.15
C ASP A 136 6.25 -3.58 -4.33
N GLU A 137 6.59 -4.67 -5.01
CA GLU A 137 6.91 -5.96 -4.39
C GLU A 137 8.27 -5.97 -3.66
N GLY A 138 9.01 -4.86 -3.66
CA GLY A 138 10.22 -4.66 -2.84
C GLY A 138 11.41 -5.53 -3.26
N LYS A 139 11.33 -6.24 -4.39
CA LYS A 139 12.41 -7.10 -4.90
C LYS A 139 13.69 -6.33 -5.23
N ASN A 140 13.58 -5.03 -5.53
CA ASN A 140 14.71 -4.16 -5.80
C ASN A 140 14.60 -2.84 -5.01
N PRO A 141 15.30 -2.70 -3.87
CA PRO A 141 15.23 -1.50 -3.04
C PRO A 141 15.82 -0.25 -3.71
N TYR A 142 16.60 -0.41 -4.78
CA TYR A 142 17.19 0.68 -5.55
C TYR A 142 16.36 1.07 -6.78
N ALA A 143 15.24 0.38 -7.05
CA ALA A 143 14.34 0.77 -8.12
C ALA A 143 13.68 2.11 -7.77
N THR A 144 13.70 3.04 -8.71
CA THR A 144 12.95 4.30 -8.61
C THR A 144 11.46 4.00 -8.79
N PRO A 145 10.59 4.37 -7.83
CA PRO A 145 9.16 4.04 -7.87
C PRO A 145 8.38 4.81 -8.96
N ALA A 146 8.99 5.79 -9.61
CA ALA A 146 8.38 6.62 -10.66
C ALA A 146 8.30 5.92 -12.04
N VAL A 147 8.05 4.61 -12.09
CA VAL A 147 7.77 3.92 -13.35
C VAL A 147 6.26 3.95 -13.56
N LEU A 148 5.80 4.83 -14.46
CA LEU A 148 4.41 4.83 -14.91
C LEU A 148 4.14 3.51 -15.65
N ASN A 149 3.53 2.54 -14.97
CA ASN A 149 3.02 1.33 -15.61
C ASN A 149 1.77 1.67 -16.42
N VAL A 150 1.98 2.08 -17.68
CA VAL A 150 0.90 2.21 -18.65
C VAL A 150 0.46 0.81 -19.04
N TYR A 151 -0.60 0.31 -18.40
CA TYR A 151 -1.28 -0.89 -18.87
C TYR A 151 -1.94 -0.56 -20.21
N ALA A 152 -1.28 -0.93 -21.30
CA ALA A 152 -1.86 -0.83 -22.63
C ALA A 152 -3.19 -1.59 -22.66
N ILE A 153 -4.18 -1.05 -23.38
CA ILE A 153 -5.43 -1.75 -23.69
C ILE A 153 -5.06 -3.12 -24.22
N GLY A 154 -5.53 -4.17 -23.53
CA GLY A 154 -5.22 -5.55 -23.88
C GLY A 154 -5.50 -5.77 -25.36
N SER A 155 -4.43 -5.89 -26.15
CA SER A 155 -4.54 -6.35 -27.51
C SER A 155 -5.11 -7.76 -27.41
N LEU A 156 -6.35 -7.94 -27.88
CA LEU A 156 -6.94 -9.25 -28.08
C LEU A 156 -5.89 -10.10 -28.80
N LEU A 157 -5.25 -11.02 -28.09
CA LEU A 157 -4.51 -12.10 -28.70
C LEU A 157 -5.54 -12.85 -29.52
N ARG A 158 -5.62 -12.50 -30.81
CA ARG A 158 -6.43 -13.20 -31.78
C ARG A 158 -5.78 -14.57 -31.88
N HIS A 159 -6.27 -15.51 -31.07
CA HIS A 159 -5.96 -16.91 -31.19
C HIS A 159 -6.08 -17.23 -32.69
N PRO A 160 -5.05 -17.81 -33.34
CA PRO A 160 -5.25 -18.30 -34.69
C PRO A 160 -6.38 -19.30 -34.56
N SER A 161 -7.53 -18.98 -35.16
CA SER A 161 -8.67 -19.87 -35.25
C SER A 161 -8.20 -21.09 -36.02
N MET A 162 -7.65 -22.07 -35.31
CA MET A 162 -7.41 -23.41 -35.82
C MET A 162 -8.79 -23.94 -36.17
N ASN A 163 -9.15 -23.85 -37.44
CA ASN A 163 -10.38 -24.37 -37.99
C ASN A 163 -10.39 -25.90 -37.85
N TRP A 164 -10.85 -26.40 -36.71
CA TRP A 164 -11.06 -27.84 -36.50
C TRP A 164 -12.03 -28.42 -37.53
N PHE A 165 -12.95 -27.60 -38.06
CA PHE A 165 -13.84 -27.97 -39.15
C PHE A 165 -13.12 -28.30 -40.46
N THR A 166 -12.01 -27.64 -40.81
CA THR A 166 -11.28 -27.98 -42.05
C THR A 166 -10.53 -29.30 -41.93
N PHE A 167 -9.99 -29.63 -40.75
CA PHE A 167 -9.39 -30.94 -40.50
C PHE A 167 -10.42 -32.07 -40.51
N LEU A 168 -11.61 -31.85 -39.95
CA LEU A 168 -12.68 -32.85 -39.93
C LEU A 168 -13.26 -33.11 -41.33
N LEU A 169 -13.40 -32.06 -42.15
CA LEU A 169 -13.78 -32.18 -43.57
C LEU A 169 -12.71 -32.91 -44.39
N LEU A 170 -11.43 -32.63 -44.17
CA LEU A 170 -10.33 -33.37 -44.82
C LEU A 170 -10.33 -34.85 -44.43
N HIS A 171 -10.56 -35.18 -43.16
CA HIS A 171 -10.66 -36.57 -42.72
C HIS A 171 -11.87 -37.31 -43.32
N LEU A 172 -13.04 -36.65 -43.37
CA LEU A 172 -14.23 -37.21 -44.01
C LEU A 172 -14.04 -37.38 -45.52
N PHE A 173 -13.35 -36.45 -46.18
CA PHE A 173 -13.02 -36.55 -47.60
C PHE A 173 -12.03 -37.69 -47.88
N PHE A 174 -11.04 -37.88 -47.00
CA PHE A 174 -10.10 -38.99 -47.10
C PHE A 174 -10.79 -40.34 -46.87
N MET A 175 -11.67 -40.45 -45.88
CA MET A 175 -12.50 -41.64 -45.67
C MET A 175 -13.43 -41.93 -46.86
N TYR A 176 -14.01 -40.89 -47.47
CA TYR A 176 -14.84 -41.02 -48.66
C TYR A 176 -14.06 -41.48 -49.89
N LEU A 177 -12.81 -41.00 -50.07
CA LEU A 177 -11.94 -41.50 -51.13
C LEU A 177 -11.55 -42.96 -50.91
N THR A 178 -11.24 -43.35 -49.67
CA THR A 178 -10.88 -44.75 -49.36
C THR A 178 -12.06 -45.72 -49.51
N SER A 179 -13.30 -45.27 -49.28
CA SER A 179 -14.48 -46.13 -49.45
C SER A 179 -14.88 -46.33 -50.91
N LYS A 180 -14.49 -45.41 -51.81
CA LYS A 180 -14.70 -45.55 -53.26
C LYS A 180 -13.57 -46.29 -53.99
N CYS A 181 -12.44 -46.57 -53.34
CA CYS A 181 -11.32 -47.32 -53.92
C CYS A 181 -11.40 -48.85 -53.69
N PHE A 182 -12.49 -49.35 -53.07
CA PHE A 182 -12.63 -50.77 -52.68
C PHE A 182 -13.85 -51.49 -53.30
N ILE A 183 -14.39 -50.98 -54.41
CA ILE A 183 -15.41 -51.68 -55.20
C ILE A 183 -14.93 -51.72 -56.67
N PHE A 184 -14.33 -52.86 -57.01
CA PHE A 184 -13.87 -53.35 -58.33
C PHE A 184 -12.77 -52.57 -59.06
#